data_AF-A0A7C1XLH0-F1
#
_entry.id   AF-A0A7C1XLH0-F1
#
_cell.length_a   1.000
_cell.length_b   1.000
_cell.length_c   1.000
_cell.angle_alpha   90.00
_cell.angle_beta   90.00
_cell.angle_gamma   90.00
#
_symmetry.space_group_name_H-M   'P 1'
#
loop_
_entity.id
_entity.type
_entity.pdbx_description
1 polymer ?
#
loop_
_entity_poly.entity_id
_entity_poly.type
_entity_poly.pdbx_seq_one_letter_code
_entity_poly.pdbx_strand_id
1 'polypeptide(L)'
;GLVVMAGFMRILSANFVRHYASRLINIHPSLLPNLRGLNTHARALAAGVERHGASVHFVTEDLDAGPIIVQAIVPVLKDDTPESLAQRVLKQEHRIYPLAISWFAQGKLQIHGDQVLLDGKQQPEQGLGAAKKKADSPQPLSS
;
A
#
# COMPACT_ATOMS: atom_id res chain seq x y z
N GLY A 1 3.47 -21.08 -8.04
CA GLY A 1 2.80 -19.96 -8.74
C GLY A 1 2.31 -18.92 -7.74
N LEU A 2 2.25 -17.65 -8.16
CA LEU A 2 1.67 -16.51 -7.44
C LEU A 2 0.25 -16.25 -7.96
N VAL A 3 -0.69 -15.91 -7.07
CA VAL A 3 -2.02 -15.41 -7.42
C VAL A 3 -2.10 -13.93 -7.07
N VAL A 4 -2.61 -13.13 -8.00
CA VAL A 4 -2.63 -11.65 -7.93
C VAL A 4 -4.07 -11.18 -8.09
N MET A 5 -4.59 -10.44 -7.11
CA MET A 5 -5.95 -9.90 -7.12
C MET A 5 -5.97 -8.43 -7.51
N ALA A 6 -6.56 -8.09 -8.65
CA ALA A 6 -6.69 -6.70 -9.11
C ALA A 6 -8.18 -6.35 -9.24
N GLY A 7 -8.75 -5.69 -8.23
CA GLY A 7 -10.17 -5.33 -8.22
C GLY A 7 -11.13 -6.52 -8.03
N PHE A 8 -10.71 -7.57 -7.30
CA PHE A 8 -11.54 -8.76 -7.08
C PHE A 8 -12.56 -8.54 -5.95
N MET A 9 -13.79 -8.21 -6.31
CA MET A 9 -14.86 -7.83 -5.38
C MET A 9 -15.67 -9.02 -4.83
N ARG A 10 -15.02 -10.12 -4.47
CA ARG A 10 -15.70 -11.29 -3.84
C ARG A 10 -14.90 -11.79 -2.65
N ILE A 11 -15.62 -12.22 -1.62
CA ILE A 11 -15.04 -12.89 -0.46
C ILE A 11 -14.49 -14.25 -0.91
N LEU A 12 -13.22 -14.50 -0.63
CA LEU A 12 -12.57 -15.79 -0.88
C LEU A 12 -12.90 -16.77 0.24
N SER A 13 -13.05 -18.05 -0.09
CA SER A 13 -13.19 -19.08 0.93
C SER A 13 -11.88 -19.27 1.69
N ALA A 14 -11.97 -19.61 2.99
CA ALA A 14 -10.80 -19.91 3.81
C ALA A 14 -9.91 -21.00 3.20
N ASN A 15 -10.51 -22.00 2.55
CA ASN A 15 -9.77 -23.06 1.86
C ASN A 15 -8.92 -22.53 0.70
N PHE A 16 -9.46 -21.58 -0.08
CA PHE A 16 -8.70 -20.95 -1.18
C PHE A 16 -7.55 -20.12 -0.63
N VAL A 17 -7.80 -19.30 0.40
CA VAL A 17 -6.77 -18.46 1.03
C VAL A 17 -5.65 -19.33 1.60
N ARG A 18 -5.98 -20.39 2.35
CA ARG A 18 -4.98 -21.32 2.90
C ARG A 18 -4.18 -22.04 1.82
N HIS A 19 -4.81 -22.45 0.72
CA HIS A 19 -4.12 -23.11 -0.38
C HIS A 19 -3.04 -22.21 -1.02
N TYR A 20 -3.29 -20.90 -1.09
CA TYR A 20 -2.37 -19.89 -1.62
C TYR A 20 -1.69 -19.05 -0.54
N ALA A 21 -1.61 -19.54 0.71
CA ALA A 21 -0.95 -18.83 1.79
C ALA A 21 0.47 -18.39 1.39
N SER A 22 0.83 -17.15 1.70
CA SER A 22 2.10 -16.50 1.30
C SER A 22 2.35 -16.41 -0.21
N ARG A 23 1.36 -16.72 -1.06
CA ARG A 23 1.44 -16.68 -2.53
C ARG A 23 0.18 -16.09 -3.15
N LEU A 24 -0.55 -15.30 -2.37
CA LEU A 24 -1.75 -14.57 -2.76
C LEU A 24 -1.59 -13.12 -2.33
N ILE A 25 -1.57 -12.21 -3.29
CA ILE A 25 -1.41 -10.77 -3.04
C ILE A 25 -2.61 -9.98 -3.58
N ASN A 26 -2.91 -8.87 -2.92
CA ASN A 26 -3.96 -7.93 -3.29
C ASN A 26 -3.41 -6.52 -3.30
N ILE A 27 -4.04 -5.65 -4.10
CA ILE A 27 -3.91 -4.20 -3.96
C ILE A 27 -5.22 -3.62 -3.44
N HIS A 28 -5.12 -2.77 -2.42
CA HIS A 28 -6.26 -2.11 -1.78
C HIS A 28 -6.11 -0.59 -1.84
N PRO A 29 -7.12 0.17 -2.29
CA PRO A 29 -7.05 1.62 -2.49
C PRO A 29 -7.16 2.42 -1.18
N SER A 30 -6.36 2.08 -0.17
CA SER A 30 -6.16 2.90 1.03
C SER A 30 -4.81 2.63 1.71
N LEU A 31 -4.47 3.43 2.72
CA LEU A 31 -3.33 3.20 3.59
C LEU A 31 -3.74 2.29 4.74
N LEU A 32 -3.69 0.97 4.51
CA LEU A 32 -4.01 -0.04 5.52
C LEU A 32 -3.16 0.18 6.79
N PRO A 33 -3.73 -0.04 7.98
CA PRO A 33 -5.04 -0.66 8.26
C PRO A 33 -6.26 0.29 8.13
N ASN A 34 -6.07 1.56 7.74
CA ASN A 34 -7.16 2.51 7.64
C ASN A 34 -8.07 2.21 6.43
N LEU A 35 -9.37 2.51 6.58
CA LEU A 35 -10.35 2.48 5.47
C LEU A 35 -10.40 1.15 4.71
N ARG A 36 -10.46 0.01 5.41
CA ARG A 36 -10.76 -1.31 4.83
C ARG A 36 -12.11 -1.34 4.11
N GLY A 37 -12.27 -2.24 3.14
CA GLY A 37 -13.51 -2.41 2.39
C GLY A 37 -13.76 -1.30 1.35
N LEU A 38 -15.03 -1.07 1.02
CA LEU A 38 -15.40 -0.29 -0.17
C LEU A 38 -15.37 1.24 0.05
N ASN A 39 -15.45 1.97 -1.06
CA ASN A 39 -15.63 3.43 -1.15
C ASN A 39 -14.56 4.22 -0.37
N THR A 40 -13.32 3.75 -0.42
CA THR A 40 -12.20 4.29 0.38
C THR A 40 -11.94 5.77 0.12
N HIS A 41 -12.00 6.21 -1.15
CA HIS A 41 -11.74 7.60 -1.54
C HIS A 41 -12.79 8.57 -0.99
N ALA A 42 -14.07 8.26 -1.14
CA ALA A 42 -15.16 9.07 -0.60
C ALA A 42 -15.08 9.16 0.94
N ARG A 43 -14.76 8.04 1.59
CA ARG A 43 -14.59 7.97 3.04
C ARG A 43 -13.36 8.76 3.52
N ALA A 44 -12.27 8.77 2.75
CA ALA A 44 -11.09 9.58 3.06
C ALA A 44 -11.44 11.08 3.06
N LEU A 45 -12.16 11.55 2.03
CA LEU A 45 -12.61 12.94 1.94
C LEU A 45 -13.56 13.31 3.06
N ALA A 46 -14.56 12.46 3.34
CA ALA A 46 -15.50 12.66 4.45
C ALA A 46 -14.81 12.70 5.82
N ALA A 47 -13.71 11.94 5.99
CA ALA A 47 -12.90 11.96 7.21
C ALA A 47 -11.94 13.16 7.31
N GLY A 48 -11.79 13.96 6.24
CA GLY A 48 -10.91 15.13 6.24
C GLY A 48 -9.42 14.79 6.39
N VAL A 49 -8.98 13.60 5.97
CA VAL A 49 -7.57 13.20 6.09
C VAL A 49 -6.70 13.96 5.10
N GLU A 50 -5.48 14.34 5.51
CA GLU A 50 -4.54 15.03 4.61
C GLU A 50 -3.81 14.08 3.65
N ARG A 51 -3.82 12.78 3.95
CA ARG A 51 -3.07 11.74 3.23
C ARG A 51 -3.95 10.52 2.98
N HIS A 52 -3.87 10.00 1.76
CA HIS A 52 -4.52 8.76 1.34
C HIS A 52 -3.55 7.96 0.46
N GLY A 53 -3.96 6.86 -0.16
CA GLY A 53 -3.04 6.04 -0.93
C GLY A 53 -3.54 4.66 -1.28
N ALA A 54 -2.61 3.76 -1.56
CA ALA A 54 -2.87 2.34 -1.80
C ALA A 54 -1.87 1.47 -1.05
N SER A 55 -2.27 0.23 -0.77
CA SER A 55 -1.45 -0.79 -0.10
C SER A 55 -1.46 -2.08 -0.92
N VAL A 56 -0.29 -2.65 -1.18
CA VAL A 56 -0.16 -4.03 -1.65
C VAL A 56 0.18 -4.91 -0.46
N HIS A 57 -0.56 -5.99 -0.27
CA HIS A 57 -0.41 -6.86 0.90
C HIS A 57 -0.62 -8.33 0.54
N PHE A 58 -0.11 -9.22 1.39
CA PHE A 58 -0.50 -10.64 1.33
C PHE A 58 -1.93 -10.80 1.83
N VAL A 59 -2.67 -11.71 1.21
CA VAL A 59 -4.06 -11.99 1.61
C VAL A 59 -4.08 -13.00 2.74
N THR A 60 -4.86 -12.68 3.76
CA THR A 60 -5.21 -13.54 4.90
C THR A 60 -6.69 -13.87 4.87
N GLU A 61 -7.16 -14.71 5.80
CA GLU A 61 -8.60 -14.98 5.95
C GLU A 61 -9.36 -13.73 6.40
N ASP A 62 -8.69 -12.87 7.18
CA ASP A 62 -9.20 -11.56 7.56
C ASP A 62 -9.11 -10.57 6.39
N LEU A 63 -10.22 -9.86 6.14
CA LEU A 63 -10.36 -8.87 5.08
C LEU A 63 -9.35 -7.72 5.25
N ASP A 64 -8.55 -7.46 4.20
CA ASP A 64 -7.60 -6.35 4.11
C ASP A 64 -6.68 -6.22 5.36
N ALA A 65 -6.26 -7.36 5.92
CA ALA A 65 -5.56 -7.41 7.20
C ALA A 65 -4.18 -8.11 7.15
N GLY A 66 -3.80 -8.66 6.00
CA GLY A 66 -2.54 -9.37 5.89
C GLY A 66 -1.30 -8.46 5.82
N PRO A 67 -0.10 -9.04 5.97
CA PRO A 67 1.17 -8.31 5.99
C PRO A 67 1.34 -7.42 4.76
N ILE A 68 1.65 -6.14 4.99
CA ILE A 68 1.82 -5.13 3.95
C ILE A 68 3.20 -5.31 3.30
N ILE A 69 3.23 -5.37 1.97
CA ILE A 69 4.44 -5.46 1.16
C ILE A 69 4.98 -4.05 0.86
N VAL A 70 4.08 -3.17 0.40
CA VAL A 70 4.42 -1.79 0.01
C VAL A 70 3.17 -0.91 0.03
N GLN A 71 3.34 0.37 0.32
CA GLN A 71 2.29 1.37 0.19
C GLN A 71 2.70 2.44 -0.83
N ALA A 72 1.75 3.28 -1.21
CA ALA A 72 2.04 4.55 -1.84
C ALA A 72 1.12 5.59 -1.26
N ILE A 73 1.70 6.75 -0.91
CA ILE A 73 0.98 7.81 -0.23
C ILE A 73 0.81 8.98 -1.18
N VAL A 74 -0.41 9.49 -1.27
CA VAL A 74 -0.77 10.67 -2.04
C VAL A 74 -1.39 11.73 -1.13
N PRO A 75 -1.19 13.02 -1.41
CA PRO A 75 -1.90 14.06 -0.69
C PRO A 75 -3.38 14.04 -1.06
N VAL A 76 -4.22 14.41 -0.10
CA VAL A 76 -5.62 14.80 -0.31
C VAL A 76 -5.64 16.32 -0.40
N LEU A 77 -6.12 16.85 -1.52
CA LEU A 77 -6.17 18.28 -1.79
C LEU A 77 -7.54 18.83 -1.39
N LYS A 78 -7.57 20.14 -1.09
CA LYS A 78 -8.77 20.83 -0.61
C LYS A 78 -10.00 20.65 -1.52
N ASP A 79 -9.78 20.64 -2.83
CA ASP A 79 -10.83 20.58 -3.84
C ASP A 79 -10.94 19.18 -4.49
N ASP A 80 -10.40 18.14 -3.84
CA ASP A 80 -10.52 16.78 -4.34
C ASP A 80 -11.98 16.30 -4.30
N THR A 81 -12.44 15.75 -5.42
CA THR A 81 -13.58 14.83 -5.48
C THR A 81 -13.12 13.38 -5.30
N PRO A 82 -14.01 12.43 -4.96
CA PRO A 82 -13.65 11.01 -4.89
C PRO A 82 -12.98 10.50 -6.16
N GLU A 83 -13.40 10.97 -7.33
CA GLU A 83 -12.86 10.61 -8.64
C GLU A 83 -11.44 11.15 -8.84
N SER A 84 -11.21 12.43 -8.50
CA SER A 84 -9.89 13.05 -8.64
C SER A 84 -8.85 12.40 -7.72
N LEU A 85 -9.26 12.04 -6.49
CA LEU A 85 -8.42 11.31 -5.54
C LEU A 85 -8.18 9.87 -6.03
N ALA A 86 -9.22 9.18 -6.52
CA ALA A 86 -9.11 7.85 -7.10
C ALA A 86 -8.11 7.81 -8.26
N GLN A 87 -8.16 8.78 -9.17
CA GLN A 87 -7.20 8.88 -10.29
C GLN A 87 -5.76 9.08 -9.81
N ARG A 88 -5.56 9.84 -8.73
CA ARG A 88 -4.23 10.02 -8.13
C ARG A 88 -3.72 8.73 -7.49
N VAL A 89 -4.59 8.00 -6.79
CA VAL A 89 -4.28 6.70 -6.19
C VAL A 89 -3.98 5.65 -7.27
N LEU A 90 -4.81 5.54 -8.30
CA LEU A 90 -4.65 4.58 -9.41
C LEU A 90 -3.28 4.72 -10.10
N LYS A 91 -2.79 5.95 -10.29
CA LYS A 91 -1.44 6.20 -10.82
C LYS A 91 -0.34 5.58 -9.94
N GLN A 92 -0.53 5.54 -8.63
CA GLN A 92 0.41 4.88 -7.73
C GLN A 92 0.22 3.37 -7.71
N GLU A 93 -1.01 2.87 -7.80
CA GLU A 93 -1.30 1.43 -7.92
C GLU A 93 -0.56 0.80 -9.09
N HIS A 94 -0.60 1.44 -10.26
CA HIS A 94 0.16 1.02 -11.45
C HIS A 94 1.68 0.98 -11.25
N ARG A 95 2.22 1.62 -10.21
CA ARG A 95 3.65 1.60 -9.88
C ARG A 95 3.98 0.54 -8.85
N ILE A 96 3.24 0.52 -7.74
CA ILE A 96 3.57 -0.36 -6.61
C ILE A 96 3.13 -1.80 -6.85
N TYR A 97 2.09 -2.05 -7.67
CA TYR A 97 1.64 -3.42 -7.87
C TYR A 97 2.64 -4.26 -8.67
N PRO A 98 3.11 -3.80 -9.85
CA PRO A 98 4.15 -4.53 -10.58
C PRO A 98 5.46 -4.64 -9.80
N LEU A 99 5.79 -3.64 -8.99
CA LEU A 99 6.97 -3.65 -8.12
C LEU A 99 6.92 -4.79 -7.09
N ALA A 100 5.79 -4.92 -6.39
CA ALA A 100 5.59 -6.00 -5.42
C ALA A 100 5.62 -7.39 -6.07
N ILE A 101 4.99 -7.53 -7.25
CA ILE A 101 5.03 -8.78 -8.04
C ILE A 101 6.48 -9.11 -8.43
N SER A 102 7.26 -8.11 -8.85
CA SER A 102 8.66 -8.28 -9.22
C SER A 102 9.53 -8.72 -8.03
N TRP A 103 9.34 -8.12 -6.86
CA TRP A 103 10.03 -8.55 -5.63
C TRP A 103 9.68 -9.97 -5.22
N PHE A 104 8.40 -10.35 -5.34
CA PHE A 104 7.97 -11.72 -5.11
C PHE A 104 8.65 -12.70 -6.08
N ALA A 105 8.62 -12.39 -7.38
CA ALA A 105 9.21 -13.24 -8.42
C ALA A 105 10.73 -13.41 -8.26
N GLN A 106 11.41 -12.41 -7.70
CA GLN A 106 12.84 -12.43 -7.40
C GLN A 106 13.17 -13.14 -6.06
N GLY A 107 12.18 -13.61 -5.31
CA GLY A 107 12.39 -14.26 -4.01
C GLY A 107 12.88 -13.31 -2.90
N LYS A 108 12.62 -12.00 -3.05
CA LYS A 108 13.12 -10.97 -2.12
C LYS A 108 12.25 -10.75 -0.89
N LEU A 109 11.01 -11.23 -0.92
CA LEU A 109 10.02 -11.04 0.15
C LEU A 109 10.07 -12.18 1.16
N GLN A 110 10.17 -11.84 2.45
CA GLN A 110 10.09 -12.79 3.56
C GLN A 110 9.03 -12.31 4.55
N ILE A 111 8.10 -13.18 4.93
CA ILE A 111 7.08 -12.86 5.93
C ILE A 111 7.59 -13.27 7.31
N HIS A 112 7.61 -12.34 8.25
CA HIS A 112 8.01 -12.53 9.65
C HIS A 112 6.88 -12.03 10.54
N GLY A 113 6.02 -12.93 11.00
CA GLY A 113 4.80 -12.55 11.73
C GLY A 113 3.87 -11.71 10.86
N ASP A 114 3.58 -10.49 11.28
CA ASP A 114 2.74 -9.51 10.59
C ASP A 114 3.53 -8.57 9.65
N GLN A 115 4.85 -8.76 9.53
CA GLN A 115 5.74 -7.92 8.75
C GLN A 115 6.26 -8.61 7.50
N VAL A 116 6.56 -7.82 6.47
CA VAL A 116 7.27 -8.26 5.28
C VAL A 116 8.67 -7.61 5.26
N LEU A 117 9.69 -8.45 5.20
CA LEU A 117 11.06 -8.02 4.95
C LEU A 117 11.36 -8.13 3.46
N LEU A 118 12.00 -7.09 2.90
CA LEU A 118 12.54 -7.08 1.55
C LEU A 118 14.06 -7.18 1.66
N ASP A 119 14.65 -8.20 1.05
CA ASP A 119 16.09 -8.50 1.14
C ASP A 119 16.58 -8.57 2.60
N GLY A 120 15.76 -9.17 3.48
CA GLY A 120 16.05 -9.31 4.90
C GLY A 120 15.93 -8.04 5.74
N LYS A 121 15.46 -6.93 5.15
CA LYS A 121 15.29 -5.65 5.84
C LYS A 121 13.81 -5.28 5.93
N GLN A 122 13.41 -4.83 7.12
CA GLN A 122 12.10 -4.20 7.29
C GLN A 122 12.09 -2.94 6.43
N GLN A 123 11.13 -2.85 5.53
CA GLN A 123 10.94 -1.61 4.79
C GLN A 123 10.29 -0.61 5.74
N PRO A 124 10.68 0.68 5.72
CA PRO A 124 9.80 1.70 6.28
C PRO A 124 8.43 1.55 5.59
N GLU A 125 7.35 2.01 6.21
CA GLU A 125 6.06 2.18 5.51
C GLU A 125 6.30 3.11 4.31
N GLN A 126 6.73 2.54 3.19
CA GLN A 126 7.24 3.26 2.04
C GLN A 126 6.03 3.86 1.39
N GLY A 127 5.85 5.17 1.53
CA GLY A 127 5.11 5.93 0.54
C GLY A 127 6.09 6.34 -0.55
N LEU A 128 5.83 5.97 -1.81
CA LEU A 128 6.28 6.76 -2.96
C LEU A 128 5.59 8.13 -2.95
N GLY A 129 5.87 8.95 -1.93
CA GLY A 129 5.47 10.34 -1.78
C GLY A 129 6.73 11.19 -1.78
N ALA A 130 6.69 12.33 -2.49
CA ALA A 130 7.84 13.19 -2.78
C ALA A 130 8.83 13.29 -1.61
N ALA A 131 10.11 13.07 -1.92
CA ALA A 131 11.20 13.23 -0.97
C ALA A 131 11.01 14.54 -0.20
N LYS A 132 11.05 14.48 1.14
CA LYS A 132 11.31 15.68 1.94
C LYS A 132 12.62 16.27 1.39
N LYS A 133 12.57 17.46 0.78
CA LYS A 133 13.78 18.28 0.62
C LYS A 133 14.36 18.40 2.03
N LYS A 134 15.61 17.99 2.23
CA LYS A 134 16.37 18.32 3.43
C LYS A 134 16.27 19.84 3.61
N ALA A 135 15.78 20.27 4.77
CA ALA A 135 15.93 21.66 5.16
C ALA A 135 17.44 21.94 5.27
N ASP A 136 17.94 22.91 4.51
CA ASP A 136 19.29 23.42 4.69
C ASP A 136 19.41 23.91 6.14
N SER A 137 20.35 23.32 6.87
CA SER A 137 20.75 23.81 8.18
C SER A 137 21.62 25.04 7.95
N PRO A 138 21.35 26.20 8.59
CA PRO A 138 22.20 27.36 8.43
C PRO A 138 23.60 27.05 8.99
N GLN A 139 24.62 27.24 8.16
CA GLN A 139 26.01 27.19 8.63
C GLN A 139 26.23 28.26 9.71
N PRO A 140 27.00 27.96 10.77
CA PRO A 140 27.34 28.97 11.76
C PRO A 140 28.27 30.01 11.12
N LEU A 141 27.94 31.29 11.34
CA LEU A 141 28.82 32.42 11.03
C LEU A 141 30.13 32.25 11.82
N SER A 142 31.24 32.02 11.12
CA SER A 142 32.57 32.15 11.71
C SER A 142 32.88 33.62 11.95
N SER A 143 33.41 33.88 13.14
CA SER A 143 33.91 35.18 13.63
C SER A 143 35.11 35.67 12.81
#